data_AF-A0A0M1I467-F1
#
_entry.id   AF-A0A0M1I467-F1
#
_cell.length_a   1.000
_cell.length_b   1.000
_cell.length_c   1.000
_cell.angle_alpha   90.00
_cell.angle_beta   90.00
_cell.angle_gamma   90.00
#
_symmetry.space_group_name_H-M   'P 1'
#
loop_
_entity.id
_entity.type
_entity.pdbx_description
1 polymer ?
#
loop_
_entity_poly.entity_id
_entity_poly.type
_entity_poly.pdbx_seq_one_letter_code
_entity_poly.pdbx_strand_id
1 'polypeptide(L)' 'MFKVCLFEPYNEKFKLTLPSGEEMSDVEYRVSSQEQSFVSTTDRKGLSKRINTPAEENLRVDLNWISLEVEDEGD' A
#
# COMPACT_ATOMS: atom_id res chain seq x y z
N MET A 1 -9.23 -30.15 14.58
CA MET A 1 -9.04 -28.72 14.93
C MET A 1 -9.53 -27.91 13.74
N PHE A 2 -10.75 -27.37 13.79
CA PHE A 2 -11.29 -26.58 12.68
C PHE A 2 -10.71 -25.16 12.81
N LYS A 3 -9.98 -24.72 11.78
CA LYS A 3 -9.52 -23.34 11.68
C LYS A 3 -10.76 -22.49 11.43
N VAL A 4 -11.22 -21.78 12.44
CA VAL A 4 -12.28 -20.79 12.28
C VAL A 4 -11.71 -19.74 11.32
N CYS A 5 -12.22 -19.68 10.09
CA CYS A 5 -12.00 -18.53 9.23
C CYS A 5 -12.70 -17.37 9.90
N LEU A 6 -11.94 -16.51 10.59
CA LEU A 6 -12.45 -15.20 10.96
C LEU A 6 -12.85 -14.50 9.66
N PHE A 7 -14.14 -14.21 9.55
CA PHE A 7 -14.67 -13.45 8.43
C PHE A 7 -14.15 -12.02 8.57
N GLU A 8 -13.39 -11.56 7.58
CA GLU A 8 -12.88 -10.19 7.48
C GLU A 8 -13.73 -9.45 6.44
N PRO A 9 -14.87 -8.84 6.82
CA PRO A 9 -15.80 -8.22 5.87
C PRO A 9 -15.21 -7.01 5.15
N TYR A 10 -14.23 -6.36 5.77
CA TYR A 10 -13.55 -5.17 5.26
C TYR A 10 -12.37 -5.61 4.41
N ASN A 11 -12.26 -5.07 3.18
CA ASN A 11 -11.35 -5.57 2.15
C ASN A 11 -10.72 -4.45 1.30
N GLU A 12 -10.06 -3.50 1.95
CA GLU A 12 -9.53 -2.29 1.34
C GLU A 12 -8.38 -2.55 0.35
N LYS A 13 -8.34 -1.71 -0.70
CA LYS A 13 -7.23 -1.59 -1.64
C LYS A 13 -7.11 -0.14 -2.09
N PHE A 14 -5.90 0.39 -2.13
CA PHE A 14 -5.64 1.78 -2.54
C PHE A 14 -4.92 1.80 -3.89
N LYS A 15 -5.20 2.83 -4.69
CA LYS A 15 -4.46 3.12 -5.93
C LYS A 15 -3.66 4.40 -5.75
N LEU A 16 -2.36 4.34 -6.03
CA LEU A 16 -1.47 5.48 -6.11
C LEU A 16 -1.32 5.90 -7.56
N THR A 17 -1.55 7.19 -7.80
CA THR A 17 -1.37 7.81 -9.11
C THR A 17 -0.60 9.11 -8.96
N LEU A 18 0.23 9.42 -9.94
CA LEU A 18 0.86 10.74 -10.06
C LEU A 18 -0.24 11.80 -10.27
N PRO A 19 0.06 13.09 -10.01
CA PRO A 19 -0.86 14.18 -10.35
C PRO A 19 -1.27 14.20 -11.84
N SER A 20 -0.44 13.63 -12.73
CA SER A 20 -0.74 13.42 -14.15
C SER A 20 -1.84 12.37 -14.40
N GLY A 21 -2.13 11.51 -13.41
CA GLY A 21 -3.02 10.35 -13.53
C GLY A 21 -2.29 9.05 -13.89
N GLU A 22 -0.98 9.10 -14.14
CA GLU A 22 -0.15 7.92 -14.38
C GLU A 22 -0.03 7.04 -13.13
N GLU A 23 0.13 5.74 -13.33
CA GLU A 23 0.18 4.75 -12.25
C GLU A 23 1.53 4.82 -11.53
N MET A 24 1.51 4.91 -10.19
CA MET A 24 2.74 4.92 -9.37
C MET A 24 3.14 3.50 -8.97
N SER A 25 3.87 2.80 -9.85
CA SER A 25 4.42 1.48 -9.57
C SER A 25 5.69 1.53 -8.73
N ASP A 26 6.01 0.43 -8.06
CA ASP A 26 7.27 0.23 -7.33
C ASP A 26 7.51 1.26 -6.21
N VAL A 27 6.44 1.85 -5.67
CA VAL A 27 6.49 2.81 -4.56
C VAL A 27 6.32 2.06 -3.24
N GLU A 28 7.27 2.23 -2.34
CA GLU A 28 7.16 1.70 -0.98
C GLU A 28 6.16 2.52 -0.16
N TYR A 29 5.29 1.82 0.58
CA TYR A 29 4.32 2.41 1.47
C TYR A 29 4.21 1.61 2.76
N ARG A 30 3.83 2.32 3.83
CA ARG A 30 3.48 1.75 5.12
C ARG A 30 1.98 1.90 5.35
N VAL A 31 1.33 0.82 5.76
CA VAL A 31 -0.03 0.85 6.30
C VAL A 31 0.07 0.60 7.79
N SER A 32 -0.63 1.41 8.58
CA SER A 32 -0.75 1.24 10.02
C SER A 32 -2.20 1.43 10.48
N SER A 33 -2.55 0.71 11.53
CA SER A 33 -3.88 0.66 12.16
C SER A 33 -3.70 0.30 13.64
N GLN A 34 -4.79 0.05 14.37
CA GLN A 34 -4.69 -0.39 15.77
C GLN A 34 -4.20 -1.84 15.87
N GLU A 35 -4.55 -2.69 14.91
CA GLU A 35 -4.28 -4.13 14.96
C GLU A 35 -3.04 -4.55 14.15
N GLN A 36 -2.72 -3.81 13.09
CA GLN A 36 -1.65 -4.18 12.17
C GLN A 36 -0.84 -2.98 11.66
N SER A 37 0.45 -3.24 11.40
CA SER A 37 1.34 -2.33 10.69
C SER A 37 2.26 -3.14 9.78
N PHE A 38 2.36 -2.75 8.51
CA PHE A 38 3.26 -3.39 7.56
C PHE A 38 3.79 -2.40 6.53
N VAL A 39 4.90 -2.77 5.90
CA VAL A 39 5.48 -2.10 4.74
C VAL A 39 5.32 -3.00 3.52
N SER A 40 5.03 -2.41 2.36
CA SER A 40 4.89 -3.12 1.10
C SER A 40 5.13 -2.16 -0.07
N THR A 41 5.13 -2.68 -1.28
CA THR A 41 5.40 -1.93 -2.51
C THR A 41 4.20 -2.04 -3.45
N THR A 42 3.86 -0.96 -4.14
CA THR A 42 2.75 -0.99 -5.11
C THR A 42 3.05 -1.91 -6.29
N ASP A 43 2.00 -2.52 -6.84
CA ASP A 43 2.12 -3.28 -8.08
C ASP A 43 2.33 -2.37 -9.31
N ARG A 44 2.52 -2.98 -10.48
CA ARG A 44 2.70 -2.25 -11.76
C ARG A 44 1.56 -1.30 -12.12
N LYS A 45 0.40 -1.44 -11.47
CA LYS A 45 -0.77 -0.56 -11.66
C LYS A 45 -0.93 0.47 -10.55
N GLY A 46 0.08 0.61 -9.70
CA GLY A 46 0.06 1.48 -8.54
C GLY A 46 -0.88 1.03 -7.44
N LEU A 47 -1.29 -0.25 -7.41
CA LEU A 47 -2.22 -0.73 -6.37
C LEU A 47 -1.47 -1.27 -5.15
N SER A 48 -2.00 -1.00 -3.97
CA SER A 48 -1.55 -1.63 -2.72
C SER A 48 -1.87 -3.13 -2.72
N LYS A 49 -1.31 -3.91 -1.78
CA LYS A 49 -1.85 -5.23 -1.46
C LYS A 49 -3.26 -5.06 -0.88
N ARG A 50 -4.06 -6.12 -0.97
CA ARG A 50 -5.36 -6.16 -0.29
C ARG A 50 -5.12 -6.19 1.21
N ILE A 51 -5.86 -5.35 1.91
CA ILE A 51 -5.93 -5.29 3.35
C ILE A 51 -7.28 -5.86 3.73
N ASN A 52 -7.29 -6.78 4.68
CA ASN A 52 -8.54 -7.27 5.24
C ASN A 52 -8.52 -6.99 6.73
N THR A 53 -9.65 -6.54 7.26
CA THR A 53 -9.81 -6.32 8.70
C THR A 53 -11.13 -6.94 9.18
N PRO A 54 -11.21 -7.37 10.45
CA PRO A 54 -12.44 -7.92 11.02
C PRO A 54 -13.52 -6.85 11.23
N ALA A 55 -13.13 -5.57 11.35
CA ALA A 55 -13.99 -4.43 11.58
C ALA A 55 -13.52 -3.19 10.80
N GLU A 56 -14.33 -2.13 10.79
CA GLU A 56 -13.94 -0.84 10.22
C GLU A 56 -12.79 -0.25 11.03
N GLU A 57 -11.69 0.10 10.36
CA GLU A 57 -10.49 0.64 11.00
C GLU A 57 -9.99 1.92 10.30
N ASN A 58 -9.43 2.83 11.09
CA ASN A 58 -8.71 3.99 10.56
C ASN A 58 -7.34 3.55 10.04
N LEU A 59 -7.28 3.18 8.76
CA LEU A 59 -6.03 2.87 8.08
C LEU A 59 -5.26 4.16 7.78
N ARG A 60 -4.04 4.26 8.31
CA ARG A 60 -3.08 5.31 7.94
C ARG A 60 -2.12 4.76 6.90
N VAL A 61 -2.02 5.44 5.76
CA VAL A 61 -1.10 5.12 4.68
C VAL A 61 -0.04 6.21 4.59
N ASP A 62 1.22 5.85 4.85
CA ASP A 62 2.36 6.73 4.68
C ASP A 62 3.18 6.23 3.47
N LEU A 63 3.54 7.13 2.56
CA LEU A 63 4.41 6.81 1.43
C LEU A 63 5.86 6.97 1.87
N ASN A 64 6.65 5.91 1.71
CA ASN A 64 8.09 5.98 1.92
C ASN A 64 8.71 6.44 0.60
N TRP A 65 8.92 7.75 0.47
CA TRP A 65 9.46 8.33 -0.75
C TRP A 65 10.91 7.88 -0.94
N ILE A 66 11.18 7.22 -2.06
CA ILE A 66 12.55 6.98 -2.53
C ILE A 66 12.90 8.20 -3.39
N SER A 67 14.01 8.87 -3.07
CA SER A 67 14.49 10.01 -3.85
C SER A 67 14.63 9.59 -5.32
N LEU A 68 13.85 10.21 -6.21
CA LEU A 68 13.99 10.06 -7.66
C LEU A 68 15.09 11.01 -8.14
N GLU A 69 16.26 10.96 -7.49
CA GLU A 69 17.46 11.51 -8.09
C GLU A 69 17.76 10.62 -9.29
N VAL A 70 17.34 11.09 -10.46
CA VAL A 70 17.87 10.62 -11.72
C VAL A 70 19.37 10.90 -11.62
N GLU A 71 20.20 9.86 -11.53
CA GLU A 71 21.63 10.03 -11.77
C GLU A 71 21.74 10.64 -13.15
N ASP A 72 22.04 11.94 -13.21
CA ASP A 72 22.50 12.59 -14.43
C ASP A 72 23.80 11.84 -14.76
N GLU A 73 23.73 10.89 -15.69
CA GLU A 73 24.92 10.32 -16.33
C GLU A 73 25.57 11.49 -17.09
N GLY A 74 26.37 12.26 -16.36
CA GLY A 74 27.11 13.40 -16.86
C GLY A 74 28.03 12.97 -17.99
N ASP A 75 27.87 13.66 -19.11
CA ASP A 75 28.64 13.65 -20.35
C ASP A 75 30.17 13.74 -20.14
#